data_AF-A0A923XPZ6-F1
#
_entry.id   AF-A0A923XPZ6-F1
#
_cell.length_a   1.000
_cell.length_b   1.000
_cell.length_c   1.000
_cell.angle_alpha   90.00
_cell.angle_beta   90.00
_cell.angle_gamma   90.00
#
_symmetry.space_group_name_H-M   'P 1'
#
loop_
_entity.id
_entity.type
_entity.pdbx_description
1 polymer ?
#
loop_
_entity_poly.entity_id
_entity_poly.type
_entity_poly.pdbx_seq_one_letter_code
_entity_poly.pdbx_strand_id
1 'polypeptide(L)'
;MSFSGLILTIAGGLIFGVIKGTILNVIASNIGANIAFFIGRYFVRDFVEKLIKGKIKLIDDKIETNGFLTILRLRLIPIIPFNILNYAAGFSKLKYNDYIFGTVIGMLPATFIYTFFADAILIDSTKQKEAFFKLIIATTLLVAISFIPNIFRVKINKVVKKIDL
;
A
#
# COMPACT_ATOMS: atom_id res chain seq x y z
N MET A 1 -3.06 3.04 1.76
CA MET A 1 -3.16 3.37 3.19
C MET A 1 -4.60 3.79 3.47
N SER A 2 -5.25 3.31 4.53
CA SER A 2 -6.63 3.71 4.86
C SER A 2 -6.65 5.15 5.41
N PHE A 3 -7.78 5.84 5.31
CA PHE A 3 -7.92 7.22 5.81
C PHE A 3 -7.50 7.34 7.30
N SER A 4 -7.97 6.44 8.15
CA SER A 4 -7.54 6.39 9.57
C SER A 4 -6.04 6.11 9.74
N GLY A 5 -5.46 5.31 8.84
CA GLY A 5 -4.03 5.01 8.87
C GLY A 5 -3.17 6.23 8.53
N LEU A 6 -3.63 7.11 7.63
CA LEU A 6 -2.94 8.36 7.29
C LEU A 6 -2.82 9.27 8.52
N ILE A 7 -3.90 9.44 9.26
CA ILE A 7 -3.91 10.26 10.49
C ILE A 7 -2.89 9.72 11.50
N LEU A 8 -2.90 8.41 11.76
CA LEU A 8 -1.98 7.76 12.68
C LEU A 8 -0.52 7.87 12.23
N THR A 9 -0.25 7.77 10.94
CA THR A 9 1.12 7.88 10.42
C THR A 9 1.66 9.29 10.45
N ILE A 10 0.81 10.28 10.16
CA ILE A 10 1.16 11.69 10.34
C ILE A 10 1.43 11.93 11.82
N ALA A 11 0.53 11.53 12.73
CA ALA A 11 0.74 11.65 14.17
C ALA A 11 2.04 10.96 14.64
N GLY A 12 2.33 9.75 14.14
CA GLY A 12 3.56 9.04 14.45
C GLY A 12 4.81 9.76 13.95
N GLY A 13 4.76 10.40 12.77
CA GLY A 13 5.85 11.23 12.26
C GLY A 13 6.03 12.52 13.06
N LEU A 14 4.93 13.13 13.49
CA LEU A 14 4.94 14.34 14.32
C LEU A 14 5.52 14.08 15.71
N ILE A 15 5.16 12.96 16.35
CA ILE A 15 5.52 12.66 17.75
C ILE A 15 6.92 12.05 17.84
N PHE A 16 7.29 11.15 16.92
CA PHE A 16 8.52 10.34 17.02
C PHE A 16 9.61 10.74 16.00
N GLY A 17 9.34 11.71 15.14
CA GLY A 17 10.23 12.12 14.05
C GLY A 17 10.29 11.11 12.90
N VAL A 18 10.98 11.47 11.82
CA VAL A 18 10.95 10.71 10.55
C VAL A 18 11.38 9.25 10.71
N ILE A 19 12.54 9.00 11.31
CA ILE A 19 13.15 7.66 11.33
C ILE A 19 12.34 6.71 12.23
N LYS A 20 12.12 7.08 13.49
CA LYS A 20 11.38 6.23 14.45
C LYS A 20 9.90 6.15 14.08
N GLY A 21 9.29 7.24 13.65
CA GLY A 21 7.92 7.27 13.17
C GLY A 21 7.71 6.34 11.98
N THR A 22 8.60 6.37 10.98
CA THR A 22 8.51 5.47 9.83
C THR A 22 8.57 4.00 10.25
N ILE A 23 9.53 3.62 11.11
CA ILE A 23 9.68 2.23 11.57
C ILE A 23 8.41 1.78 12.31
N LEU A 24 7.91 2.57 13.26
CA LEU A 24 6.71 2.24 14.02
C LEU A 24 5.47 2.14 13.12
N ASN A 25 5.31 3.07 12.17
CA ASN A 25 4.20 3.06 11.22
C ASN A 25 4.23 1.85 10.29
N VAL A 26 5.42 1.45 9.82
CA VAL A 26 5.59 0.24 9.01
C VAL A 26 5.24 -1.00 9.82
N ILE A 27 5.70 -1.12 11.06
CA ILE A 27 5.40 -2.27 11.92
C ILE A 27 3.89 -2.35 12.21
N ALA A 28 3.29 -1.25 12.68
CA ALA A 28 1.88 -1.21 13.03
C ALA A 28 0.97 -1.51 11.82
N SER A 29 1.28 -0.91 10.67
CA SER A 29 0.50 -1.14 9.45
C SER A 29 0.65 -2.57 8.92
N ASN A 30 1.82 -3.18 9.04
CA ASN A 30 2.03 -4.59 8.66
C ASN A 30 1.28 -5.55 9.60
N ILE A 31 1.25 -5.29 10.90
CA ILE A 31 0.46 -6.10 11.85
C ILE A 31 -1.02 -6.08 11.44
N GLY A 32 -1.60 -4.88 11.22
CA GLY A 32 -2.99 -4.77 10.77
C GLY A 32 -3.23 -5.43 9.40
N ALA A 33 -2.28 -5.31 8.48
CA ALA A 33 -2.36 -5.94 7.16
C ALA A 33 -2.34 -7.47 7.24
N ASN A 34 -1.52 -8.04 8.12
CA ASN A 34 -1.43 -9.48 8.33
C ASN A 34 -2.70 -10.03 8.99
N ILE A 35 -3.24 -9.32 9.98
CA ILE A 35 -4.53 -9.70 10.60
C ILE A 35 -5.63 -9.73 9.55
N ALA A 36 -5.75 -8.68 8.72
CA ALA A 36 -6.75 -8.64 7.64
C ALA A 36 -6.53 -9.76 6.61
N PHE A 37 -5.27 -10.07 6.26
CA PHE A 37 -4.95 -11.18 5.37
C PHE A 37 -5.41 -12.53 5.95
N PHE A 38 -5.13 -12.80 7.21
CA PHE A 38 -5.52 -14.08 7.84
C PHE A 38 -7.03 -14.19 8.05
N ILE A 39 -7.71 -13.08 8.39
CA ILE A 39 -9.16 -13.04 8.40
C ILE A 39 -9.71 -13.38 7.02
N GLY A 40 -9.16 -12.75 5.97
CA GLY A 40 -9.49 -13.04 4.58
C GLY A 40 -9.31 -14.53 4.23
N ARG A 41 -8.19 -15.10 4.67
CA ARG A 41 -7.77 -16.47 4.36
C ARG A 41 -8.65 -17.52 5.01
N TYR A 42 -8.95 -17.37 6.30
CA TYR A 42 -9.60 -18.41 7.08
C TYR A 42 -11.12 -18.22 7.21
N PHE A 43 -11.62 -16.99 7.18
CA PHE A 43 -13.03 -16.71 7.47
C PHE A 43 -13.82 -16.22 6.26
N VAL A 44 -13.16 -15.60 5.28
CA VAL A 44 -13.85 -14.92 4.17
C VAL A 44 -13.83 -15.72 2.88
N ARG A 45 -12.86 -16.63 2.68
CA ARG A 45 -12.70 -17.38 1.43
C ARG A 45 -13.94 -18.18 1.05
N ASP A 46 -14.47 -18.98 1.97
CA ASP A 46 -15.64 -19.84 1.72
C ASP A 46 -16.90 -19.02 1.45
N PHE A 47 -17.03 -17.88 2.13
CA PHE A 47 -18.14 -16.95 1.92
C PHE A 47 -18.07 -16.29 0.53
N VAL A 48 -16.89 -15.84 0.13
CA VAL A 48 -16.65 -15.23 -1.19
C VAL A 48 -16.86 -16.27 -2.29
N GLU A 49 -16.34 -17.49 -2.14
CA GLU A 49 -16.52 -18.56 -3.14
C GLU A 49 -18.00 -18.85 -3.44
N LYS A 50 -18.86 -18.81 -2.41
CA LYS A 50 -20.32 -18.89 -2.55
C LYS A 50 -20.93 -17.66 -3.22
N LEU A 51 -20.49 -16.45 -2.87
CA LEU A 51 -21.00 -15.19 -3.44
C LEU A 51 -20.70 -15.03 -4.94
N ILE A 52 -19.46 -15.29 -5.35
CA ILE A 52 -19.02 -15.12 -6.74
C ILE A 52 -19.14 -16.41 -7.58
N LYS A 53 -19.90 -17.40 -7.09
CA LYS A 53 -20.28 -18.63 -7.81
C LYS A 53 -19.08 -19.32 -8.48
N GLY A 54 -17.96 -19.46 -7.77
CA GLY A 54 -16.76 -20.13 -8.28
C GLY A 54 -15.86 -19.31 -9.21
N LYS A 55 -16.15 -18.03 -9.49
CA LYS A 55 -15.27 -17.13 -10.25
C LYS A 55 -13.95 -16.79 -9.52
N ILE A 56 -13.79 -17.22 -8.26
CA ILE A 56 -12.57 -17.03 -7.48
C ILE A 56 -11.34 -17.67 -8.16
N LYS A 57 -11.56 -18.76 -8.91
CA LYS A 57 -10.51 -19.43 -9.71
C LYS A 57 -9.87 -18.50 -10.75
N LEU A 58 -10.65 -17.62 -11.39
CA LEU A 58 -10.11 -16.65 -12.35
C LEU A 58 -9.19 -15.62 -11.71
N ILE A 59 -9.41 -15.31 -10.42
CA ILE A 59 -8.56 -14.42 -9.63
C ILE A 59 -7.29 -15.18 -9.23
N ASP A 60 -7.45 -16.42 -8.78
CA ASP A 60 -6.36 -17.31 -8.39
C ASP A 60 -5.37 -17.56 -9.55
N ASP A 61 -5.86 -17.88 -10.74
CA ASP A 61 -5.04 -18.18 -11.93
C ASP A 61 -4.24 -16.95 -12.40
N LYS A 62 -4.76 -15.73 -12.18
CA LYS A 62 -4.07 -14.49 -12.52
C LYS A 62 -3.01 -14.08 -11.51
N ILE A 63 -3.11 -14.55 -10.27
CA ILE A 63 -2.13 -14.27 -9.20
C ILE A 63 -0.95 -15.25 -9.25
N GLU A 64 -1.15 -16.41 -9.88
CA GLU A 64 -0.25 -17.57 -9.80
C GLU A 64 1.16 -17.36 -10.39
N THR A 65 1.37 -16.38 -11.27
CA THR A 65 2.66 -16.22 -11.99
C THR A 65 3.71 -15.40 -11.27
N ASN A 66 3.36 -14.48 -10.34
CA ASN A 66 4.33 -13.76 -9.50
C ASN A 66 3.64 -13.01 -8.35
N GLY A 67 3.34 -13.69 -7.24
CA GLY A 67 2.58 -13.12 -6.12
C GLY A 67 3.23 -11.88 -5.50
N PHE A 68 4.54 -11.92 -5.27
CA PHE A 68 5.29 -10.82 -4.67
C PHE A 68 5.19 -9.55 -5.52
N LEU A 69 5.50 -9.67 -6.81
CA LEU A 69 5.48 -8.54 -7.73
C LEU A 69 4.06 -8.01 -7.98
N THR A 70 3.06 -8.90 -7.89
CA THR A 70 1.64 -8.53 -7.96
C THR A 70 1.26 -7.62 -6.80
N ILE A 71 1.55 -8.03 -5.56
CA ILE A 71 1.28 -7.18 -4.39
C ILE A 71 2.08 -5.88 -4.45
N LEU A 72 3.37 -5.95 -4.80
CA LEU A 72 4.21 -4.76 -4.89
C LEU A 72 3.60 -3.72 -5.85
N ARG A 73 3.17 -4.14 -7.04
CA ARG A 73 2.52 -3.25 -8.02
C ARG A 73 1.19 -2.70 -7.50
N LEU A 74 0.36 -3.54 -6.88
CA LEU A 74 -0.92 -3.11 -6.31
C LEU A 74 -0.76 -2.15 -5.12
N ARG A 75 0.36 -2.22 -4.40
CA ARG A 75 0.69 -1.28 -3.31
C ARG A 75 1.22 0.05 -3.83
N LEU A 76 1.99 0.02 -4.91
CA LEU A 76 2.53 1.22 -5.57
C LEU A 76 1.45 2.00 -6.32
N ILE A 77 0.38 1.33 -6.76
CA ILE A 77 -0.76 1.95 -7.44
C ILE A 77 -1.87 2.21 -6.40
N PRO A 78 -2.08 3.47 -5.96
CA PRO A 78 -2.99 3.79 -4.85
C PRO A 78 -4.48 3.76 -5.24
N ILE A 79 -4.86 2.93 -6.22
CA ILE A 79 -6.25 2.80 -6.69
C ILE A 79 -7.07 1.90 -5.75
N ILE A 80 -6.45 0.87 -5.19
CA ILE A 80 -7.15 -0.10 -4.34
C ILE A 80 -7.05 0.32 -2.87
N PRO A 81 -8.19 0.43 -2.15
CA PRO A 81 -8.18 0.70 -0.72
C PRO A 81 -7.39 -0.36 0.05
N PHE A 82 -6.61 0.08 1.04
CA PHE A 82 -5.67 -0.77 1.76
C PHE A 82 -6.31 -2.01 2.38
N ASN A 83 -7.43 -1.83 3.06
CA ASN A 83 -8.14 -2.93 3.72
C ASN A 83 -8.68 -3.94 2.69
N ILE A 84 -9.27 -3.46 1.60
CA ILE A 84 -9.80 -4.31 0.53
C ILE A 84 -8.68 -5.16 -0.07
N LEU A 85 -7.52 -4.56 -0.35
CA LEU A 85 -6.36 -5.28 -0.88
C LEU A 85 -5.88 -6.38 0.08
N ASN A 86 -5.86 -6.12 1.38
CA ASN A 86 -5.42 -7.09 2.39
C ASN A 86 -6.36 -8.30 2.47
N TYR A 87 -7.67 -8.05 2.53
CA TYR A 87 -8.67 -9.14 2.53
C TYR A 87 -8.65 -9.92 1.21
N ALA A 88 -8.56 -9.22 0.07
CA ALA A 88 -8.48 -9.84 -1.25
C ALA A 88 -7.24 -10.72 -1.43
N ALA A 89 -6.09 -10.25 -0.95
CA ALA A 89 -4.90 -11.08 -0.89
C ALA A 89 -5.12 -12.31 -0.01
N GLY A 90 -5.81 -12.15 1.13
CA GLY A 90 -6.13 -13.22 2.08
C GLY A 90 -6.94 -14.37 1.48
N PHE A 91 -8.04 -14.07 0.80
CA PHE A 91 -8.90 -15.12 0.20
C PHE A 91 -8.40 -15.66 -1.15
N SER A 92 -7.34 -15.08 -1.72
CA SER A 92 -6.70 -15.57 -2.96
C SER A 92 -5.67 -16.68 -2.73
N LYS A 93 -5.20 -17.34 -3.78
CA LYS A 93 -4.05 -18.29 -3.75
C LYS A 93 -2.67 -17.68 -3.45
N LEU A 94 -2.58 -16.39 -3.17
CA LEU A 94 -1.31 -15.72 -2.87
C LEU A 94 -0.60 -16.36 -1.65
N LYS A 95 0.71 -16.63 -1.78
CA LYS A 95 1.53 -17.11 -0.67
C LYS A 95 1.71 -15.99 0.37
N TYR A 96 1.67 -16.35 1.65
CA TYR A 96 1.86 -15.38 2.74
C TYR A 96 3.22 -14.67 2.68
N ASN A 97 4.28 -15.40 2.32
CA ASN A 97 5.62 -14.80 2.19
C ASN A 97 5.66 -13.72 1.09
N ASP A 98 5.02 -13.98 -0.06
CA ASP A 98 4.90 -13.02 -1.14
C ASP A 98 4.11 -11.78 -0.70
N TYR A 99 3.05 -11.98 0.08
CA TYR A 99 2.22 -10.92 0.64
C TYR A 99 3.00 -10.02 1.60
N ILE A 100 3.66 -10.60 2.60
CA ILE A 100 4.32 -9.82 3.67
C ILE A 100 5.50 -9.05 3.08
N PHE A 101 6.38 -9.69 2.29
CA PHE A 101 7.51 -8.99 1.70
C PHE A 101 7.07 -7.93 0.69
N GLY A 102 6.07 -8.24 -0.15
CA GLY A 102 5.51 -7.28 -1.11
C GLY A 102 4.87 -6.09 -0.41
N THR A 103 4.22 -6.31 0.74
CA THR A 103 3.60 -5.24 1.54
C THR A 103 4.63 -4.39 2.25
N VAL A 104 5.61 -4.98 2.94
CA VAL A 104 6.68 -4.25 3.61
C VAL A 104 7.42 -3.36 2.61
N ILE A 105 7.91 -3.95 1.50
CA ILE A 105 8.69 -3.21 0.51
C ILE A 105 7.83 -2.17 -0.21
N GLY A 106 6.60 -2.51 -0.58
CA GLY A 106 5.70 -1.58 -1.27
C GLY A 106 5.24 -0.41 -0.42
N MET A 107 5.21 -0.55 0.90
CA MET A 107 4.77 0.51 1.82
C MET A 107 5.90 1.43 2.28
N LEU A 108 7.16 1.00 2.21
CA LEU A 108 8.30 1.80 2.67
C LEU A 108 8.38 3.18 1.98
N PRO A 109 8.31 3.31 0.63
CA PRO A 109 8.45 4.60 -0.03
C PRO A 109 7.33 5.56 0.36
N ALA A 110 6.09 5.07 0.39
CA ALA A 110 4.93 5.87 0.75
C ALA A 110 5.00 6.33 2.21
N THR A 111 5.24 5.40 3.15
CA THR A 111 5.32 5.70 4.58
C THR A 111 6.43 6.69 4.89
N PHE A 112 7.60 6.52 4.27
CA PHE A 112 8.71 7.45 4.43
C PHE A 112 8.32 8.86 4.00
N ILE A 113 7.72 9.03 2.82
CA ILE A 113 7.33 10.36 2.33
C ILE A 113 6.26 11.00 3.22
N TYR A 114 5.25 10.25 3.65
CA TYR A 114 4.22 10.79 4.56
C TYR A 114 4.78 11.18 5.92
N THR A 115 5.67 10.37 6.49
CA THR A 115 6.30 10.66 7.79
C THR A 115 7.27 11.85 7.67
N PHE A 116 7.99 11.95 6.56
CA PHE A 116 8.86 13.09 6.25
C PHE A 116 8.08 14.39 6.03
N PHE A 117 6.94 14.33 5.35
CA PHE A 117 6.04 15.46 5.21
C PHE A 117 5.49 15.92 6.57
N ALA A 118 5.14 14.97 7.45
CA ALA A 118 4.68 15.27 8.80
C ALA A 118 5.76 16.00 9.61
N ASP A 119 7.00 15.51 9.61
CA ASP A 119 8.13 16.17 10.28
C ASP A 119 8.41 17.58 9.74
N ALA A 120 8.27 17.79 8.43
CA ALA A 120 8.48 19.10 7.80
C ALA A 120 7.47 20.17 8.26
N ILE A 121 6.27 19.77 8.71
CA ILE A 121 5.24 20.68 9.23
C ILE A 121 5.60 21.23 10.62
N LEU A 122 6.43 20.51 11.39
CA LEU A 122 6.82 20.91 12.75
C LEU A 122 8.07 21.77 12.84
N ILE A 123 8.72 22.08 11.70
CA ILE A 123 9.96 22.85 11.72
C ILE A 123 9.66 24.30 12.09
N ASP A 124 10.26 24.74 13.20
CA ASP A 124 10.20 26.09 13.73
C ASP A 124 10.57 27.17 12.69
N SER A 125 9.91 28.33 12.79
CA SER A 125 9.90 29.42 11.79
C SER A 125 11.28 30.04 11.51
N THR A 126 12.30 29.66 12.28
CA THR A 126 13.70 30.06 12.21
C THR A 126 14.53 29.23 11.20
N LYS A 127 14.04 28.06 10.74
CA LYS A 127 14.70 27.19 9.74
C LYS A 127 13.92 27.03 8.44
N GLN A 128 13.19 28.07 8.03
CA GLN A 128 12.31 28.07 6.84
C GLN A 128 12.97 27.54 5.56
N LYS A 129 14.25 27.84 5.30
CA LYS A 129 14.94 27.35 4.10
C LYS A 129 15.07 25.83 4.07
N GLU A 130 15.38 25.21 5.22
CA GLU A 130 15.53 23.77 5.34
C GLU A 130 14.17 23.06 5.21
N ALA A 131 13.12 23.62 5.83
CA ALA A 131 11.75 23.12 5.71
C ALA A 131 11.22 23.21 4.27
N PHE A 132 11.49 24.32 3.58
CA PHE A 132 11.08 24.54 2.19
C PHE A 132 11.78 23.57 1.22
N PHE A 133 13.09 23.33 1.40
CA PHE A 133 13.82 22.34 0.62
C PHE A 133 13.32 20.92 0.88
N LYS A 134 13.07 20.55 2.15
CA LYS A 134 12.47 19.25 2.49
C LYS A 134 11.08 19.11 1.87
N LEU A 135 10.22 20.13 1.95
CA LEU A 135 8.90 20.12 1.31
C LEU A 135 9.00 19.93 -0.20
N ILE A 136 9.86 20.67 -0.89
CA ILE A 136 10.05 20.52 -2.35
C ILE A 136 10.50 19.09 -2.68
N ILE A 137 11.45 18.54 -1.96
CA ILE A 137 11.93 17.17 -2.19
C ILE A 137 10.80 16.16 -1.91
N ALA A 138 10.07 16.31 -0.82
CA ALA A 138 8.94 15.45 -0.46
C ALA A 138 7.87 15.47 -1.55
N THR A 139 7.42 16.67 -1.94
CA THR A 139 6.38 16.87 -2.96
C THR A 139 6.86 16.36 -4.31
N THR A 140 8.12 16.61 -4.68
CA THR A 140 8.70 16.11 -5.94
C THR A 140 8.75 14.57 -5.95
N LEU A 141 9.17 13.94 -4.85
CA LEU A 141 9.15 12.47 -4.72
C LEU A 141 7.74 11.91 -4.74
N LEU A 142 6.78 12.56 -4.08
CA LEU A 142 5.36 12.15 -4.06
C LEU A 142 4.72 12.25 -5.44
N VAL A 143 5.02 13.34 -6.16
CA VAL A 143 4.58 13.57 -7.54
C VAL A 143 5.23 12.56 -8.48
N ALA A 144 6.54 12.34 -8.37
CA ALA A 144 7.26 11.35 -9.16
C ALA A 144 6.69 9.93 -8.94
N ILE A 145 6.45 9.56 -7.68
CA ILE A 145 5.81 8.29 -7.34
C ILE A 145 4.36 8.24 -7.83
N SER A 146 3.62 9.34 -7.88
CA SER A 146 2.26 9.36 -8.47
C SER A 146 2.27 9.20 -10.00
N PHE A 147 3.36 9.56 -10.67
CA PHE A 147 3.53 9.32 -12.11
C PHE A 147 3.92 7.88 -12.45
N ILE A 148 4.52 7.12 -11.51
CA ILE A 148 4.80 5.69 -11.68
C ILE A 148 3.52 4.90 -12.00
N PRO A 149 2.41 5.04 -11.25
CA PRO A 149 1.11 4.49 -11.59
C PRO A 149 0.67 4.82 -13.00
N ASN A 150 0.90 6.04 -13.52
CA ASN A 150 0.42 6.43 -14.84
C ASN A 150 1.11 5.65 -15.98
N ILE A 151 2.40 5.35 -15.82
CA ILE A 151 3.15 4.46 -16.72
C ILE A 151 2.60 3.03 -16.67
N PHE A 152 2.22 2.55 -15.48
CA PHE A 152 1.63 1.21 -15.31
C PHE A 152 0.12 1.14 -15.66
N ARG A 153 -0.61 2.26 -15.56
CA ARG A 153 -2.06 2.40 -15.82
C ARG A 153 -2.35 2.21 -17.31
N VAL A 154 -1.46 2.69 -18.18
CA VAL A 154 -1.52 2.42 -19.64
C VAL A 154 -1.41 0.91 -19.92
N LYS A 155 -0.60 0.18 -19.13
CA LYS A 155 -0.45 -1.28 -19.26
C LYS A 155 -1.63 -2.05 -18.68
N ILE A 156 -2.19 -1.62 -17.54
CA ILE A 156 -3.34 -2.26 -16.90
C ILE A 156 -4.64 -2.02 -17.67
N ASN A 157 -4.88 -0.83 -18.22
CA ASN A 157 -6.06 -0.60 -19.08
C ASN A 157 -6.04 -1.50 -20.33
N LYS A 158 -4.86 -1.86 -20.85
CA LYS A 158 -4.73 -2.86 -21.91
C LYS A 158 -5.05 -4.28 -21.45
N VAL A 159 -4.82 -4.61 -20.16
CA VAL A 159 -5.12 -5.93 -19.58
C VAL A 159 -6.58 -6.03 -19.15
N VAL A 160 -7.16 -4.98 -18.55
CA VAL A 160 -8.57 -4.92 -18.15
C VAL A 160 -9.50 -4.90 -19.36
N LYS A 161 -9.19 -4.13 -20.42
CA LYS A 161 -9.93 -4.23 -21.70
C LYS A 161 -9.83 -5.60 -22.38
N LYS A 162 -8.85 -6.44 -22.01
CA LYS A 162 -8.71 -7.81 -22.49
C LYS A 162 -9.56 -8.82 -21.71
N ILE A 163 -10.25 -8.37 -20.67
CA ILE A 163 -11.11 -9.20 -19.79
C ILE A 163 -12.60 -8.96 -20.10
N ASP A 164 -12.94 -7.86 -20.80
CA ASP A 164 -14.31 -7.54 -21.26
C ASP A 164 -14.62 -7.98 -22.70
N LEU A 165 -13.83 -8.91 -23.28
CA LEU A 165 -14.12 -9.59 -24.55
C LEU A 165 -13.64 -11.04 -24.50
#